data_AF-A0A2T4D494-F1
#
_entry.id   AF-A0A2T4D494-F1
#
_cell.length_a   1.000
_cell.length_b   1.000
_cell.length_c   1.000
_cell.angle_alpha   90.00
_cell.angle_beta   90.00
_cell.angle_gamma   90.00
#
_symmetry.space_group_name_H-M   'P 1'
#
loop_
_entity.id
_entity.type
_entity.pdbx_description
1 polymer ?
#
loop_
_entity_poly.entity_id
_entity_poly.type
_entity_poly.pdbx_seq_one_letter_code
_entity_poly.pdbx_strand_id
1 'polypeptide(L)' 'SEFGEQLTLPVSGEGEAVCEHTGTRYILNGNQLTKLVAGS' A
#
# COMPACT_ATOMS: atom_id res chain seq x y z
N SER A 1 11.75 0.03 -1.54
CA SER A 1 11.10 1.34 -1.35
C SER A 1 12.04 2.43 -1.85
N GLU A 2 11.73 3.08 -2.96
CA GLU A 2 12.56 4.15 -3.54
C GLU A 2 12.58 5.43 -2.65
N PHE A 3 11.68 5.51 -1.66
CA PHE A 3 11.57 6.60 -0.69
C PHE A 3 11.66 6.16 0.78
N GLY A 4 11.91 4.87 1.04
CA GLY A 4 11.92 4.34 2.42
C GLY A 4 10.58 4.41 3.16
N GLU A 5 9.46 4.66 2.47
CA GLU A 5 8.16 4.80 3.13
C GLU A 5 7.75 3.50 3.86
N GLN A 6 7.22 3.68 5.06
CA GLN A 6 6.56 2.60 5.80
C GLN A 6 5.06 2.81 5.67
N LEU A 7 4.40 1.91 4.93
CA LEU A 7 2.94 1.88 4.91
C LEU A 7 2.46 1.46 6.31
N THR A 8 1.49 2.20 6.85
CA THR A 8 0.81 1.85 8.11
C THR A 8 -0.14 0.68 7.89
N LEU A 9 0.43 -0.48 7.55
CA LEU A 9 -0.25 -1.74 7.29
C LEU A 9 0.29 -2.81 8.25
N PRO A 10 -0.56 -3.74 8.70
CA PRO A 10 -0.07 -4.89 9.44
C PRO A 10 0.82 -5.76 8.53
N VAL A 11 1.64 -6.62 9.14
CA VAL A 11 2.49 -7.58 8.39
C VAL A 11 1.63 -8.64 7.67
N SER A 12 0.45 -8.94 8.23
CA SER A 12 -0.53 -9.87 7.68
C SER A 12 -1.94 -9.51 8.11
N GLY A 13 -2.93 -9.93 7.32
CA GLY A 13 -4.34 -9.64 7.52
C GLY A 13 -4.87 -8.73 6.43
N GLU A 14 -5.86 -7.92 6.76
CA GLU A 14 -6.48 -6.99 5.81
C GLU A 14 -6.17 -5.56 6.21
N GLY A 15 -5.88 -4.71 5.22
CA GLY A 15 -5.59 -3.30 5.49
C GLY A 15 -5.42 -2.49 4.22
N GLU A 16 -5.44 -1.17 4.40
CA GLU A 16 -5.23 -0.21 3.33
C GLU A 16 -4.31 0.91 3.78
N ALA A 17 -3.44 1.36 2.87
CA ALA A 17 -2.65 2.56 3.07
C ALA A 17 -2.58 3.38 1.78
N VAL A 18 -2.48 4.69 1.93
CA VAL A 18 -2.21 5.62 0.83
C VAL A 18 -0.81 6.17 1.01
N CYS A 19 0.02 6.09 -0.03
CA CYS A 19 1.33 6.70 -0.05
C CYS A 19 1.18 8.23 -0.08
N GLU A 20 1.69 8.93 0.94
CA GLU A 20 1.59 10.39 1.05
C GLU A 20 2.37 11.13 -0.04
N HIS A 21 3.40 10.50 -0.60
CA HIS A 21 4.23 11.11 -1.64
C HIS A 21 3.63 10.98 -3.05
N THR A 22 2.92 9.88 -3.33
CA THR A 22 2.44 9.56 -4.69
C THR A 22 0.92 9.54 -4.80
N GLY A 23 0.20 9.55 -3.68
CA GLY A 23 -1.25 9.30 -3.64
C GLY A 23 -1.65 7.87 -4.01
N THR A 24 -0.69 6.97 -4.22
CA THR A 24 -0.97 5.57 -4.58
C THR A 24 -1.66 4.86 -3.43
N ARG A 25 -2.75 4.17 -3.72
CA ARG A 25 -3.47 3.32 -2.76
C ARG A 25 -2.92 1.90 -2.80
N TYR A 26 -2.70 1.32 -1.63
CA TYR A 26 -2.24 -0.06 -1.44
C TYR A 26 -3.25 -0.82 -0.61
N ILE A 27 -3.54 -2.07 -1.01
CA ILE A 27 -4.41 -2.98 -0.27
C ILE A 27 -3.62 -4.21 0.13
N LEU A 28 -3.64 -4.58 1.40
CA LEU A 28 -3.12 -5.84 1.91
C LEU A 28 -4.28 -6.82 2.11
N ASN A 29 -4.13 -8.04 1.57
CA ASN A 29 -5.07 -9.15 1.79
C ASN A 29 -4.28 -10.40 2.21
N GLY A 30 -4.42 -10.81 3.46
CA GLY A 30 -3.59 -11.87 4.05
C GLY A 30 -2.12 -11.45 4.07
N ASN A 31 -1.32 -11.96 3.14
CA ASN A 31 0.09 -11.59 2.97
C ASN A 31 0.38 -10.97 1.60
N GLN A 32 -0.65 -10.69 0.81
CA GLN A 32 -0.52 -10.14 -0.52
C GLN A 32 -0.78 -8.62 -0.49
N LEU A 33 0.25 -7.84 -0.79
CA LEU A 33 0.12 -6.41 -1.00
C LEU A 33 -0.11 -6.11 -2.50
N THR A 34 -1.16 -5.35 -2.79
CA THR A 34 -1.53 -4.92 -4.14
C THR A 34 -1.48 -3.41 -4.26
N LYS A 35 -0.76 -2.91 -5.27
CA LYS A 35 -0.72 -1.49 -5.63
C LYS A 35 -1.89 -1.18 -6.57
N LEU A 36 -2.80 -0.30 -6.14
CA LEU A 36 -3.85 0.22 -7.01
C LEU A 36 -3.33 1.48 -7.69
N VAL A 37 -2.83 1.32 -8.91
CA VAL A 37 -2.62 2.45 -9.80
C VAL A 37 -3.99 2.92 -10.28
N ALA A 38 -4.28 4.22 -10.17
CA ALA A 38 -5.43 4.79 -10.85
C ALA A 38 -5.19 4.59 -12.35
N GLY A 39 -5.86 3.59 -12.93
CA GLY A 39 -5.86 3.37 -14.36
C GLY A 39 -6.32 4.64 -15.07
N SER A 40 -5.60 5.01 -16.13
CA SER A 40 -5.90 6.12 -17.03
C SER A 40 -7.29 6.02 -17.62
#